data_AF-A0A7S0BCT0-F1
#
_entry.id   AF-A0A7S0BCT0-F1
#
_cell.length_a   1.000
_cell.length_b   1.000
_cell.length_c   1.000
_cell.angle_alpha   90.00
_cell.angle_beta   90.00
_cell.angle_gamma   90.00
#
_symmetry.space_group_name_H-M   'P 1'
#
loop_
_entity.id
_entity.type
_entity.pdbx_description
1 polymer ?
#
loop_
_entity_poly.entity_id
_entity_poly.type
_entity_poly.pdbx_seq_one_letter_code
_entity_poly.pdbx_strand_id
1 'polypeptide(L)'
;LSVGARHEEWDELRRRKQQAVAQEDYKLAGELKRKQAALEEDFDQDQELLALRESKRRAVEAEDYDLAAKCKAEEKRLQGLEAALYCSAAAAAAELAASQRLGHARAGGGLQAALEPPPGAAGEELWAAVVAELGSEGAASMAR
;
A
#
# COMPACT_ATOMS: atom_id res chain seq x y z
N LEU A 1 27.80 9.63 1.29
CA LEU A 1 27.57 8.72 2.43
C LEU A 1 27.22 7.35 1.86
N SER A 2 27.95 6.30 2.21
CA SER A 2 27.63 4.94 1.73
C SER A 2 26.34 4.42 2.39
N VAL A 3 25.67 3.43 1.78
CA VAL A 3 24.49 2.76 2.37
C VAL A 3 24.73 2.32 3.81
N GLY A 4 25.91 1.77 4.10
CA GLY A 4 26.28 1.35 5.46
C GLY A 4 26.29 2.51 6.45
N ALA A 5 26.89 3.65 6.07
CA ALA A 5 26.92 4.83 6.92
C ALA A 5 25.52 5.42 7.16
N ARG A 6 24.63 5.40 6.15
CA ARG A 6 23.22 5.81 6.33
C ARG A 6 22.45 4.84 7.21
N HIS A 7 22.72 3.53 7.12
CA HIS A 7 22.06 2.54 7.96
C HIS A 7 22.44 2.70 9.43
N GLU A 8 23.72 2.94 9.70
CA GLU A 8 24.21 3.27 11.05
C GLU A 8 23.59 4.56 11.59
N GLU A 9 23.52 5.61 10.76
CA GLU A 9 22.86 6.88 11.12
C GLU A 9 21.38 6.68 11.44
N TRP A 10 20.69 5.84 10.66
CA TRP A 10 19.29 5.50 10.86
C TRP A 10 19.04 4.78 12.20
N ASP A 11 19.87 3.78 12.51
CA ASP A 11 19.77 3.01 13.74
C ASP A 11 20.09 3.86 14.97
N GLU A 12 21.08 4.75 14.86
CA GLU A 12 21.41 5.70 15.92
C GLU A 12 20.27 6.69 16.16
N LEU A 13 19.67 7.25 15.10
CA LEU A 13 18.49 8.11 15.23
C LEU A 13 17.32 7.38 15.89
N ARG A 14 17.09 6.11 15.54
CA ARG A 14 16.03 5.29 16.13
C ARG A 14 16.28 5.05 17.61
N ARG A 15 17.50 4.70 17.99
CA ARG A 15 17.90 4.48 19.38
C ARG A 15 17.74 5.75 20.21
N ARG A 16 18.26 6.88 19.71
CA ARG A 16 18.15 8.18 20.41
C ARG A 16 16.72 8.64 20.55
N LYS A 17 15.86 8.37 19.55
CA LYS A 17 14.43 8.71 19.65
C LYS A 17 13.74 7.90 20.73
N GLN A 18 14.01 6.59 20.79
CA GLN A 18 13.46 5.73 21.85
C GLN A 18 13.92 6.17 23.24
N GLN A 19 15.18 6.55 23.38
CA GLN A 19 15.72 7.08 24.62
C GLN A 19 15.06 8.41 25.02
N ALA A 20 14.87 9.33 24.08
CA ALA A 20 14.19 10.61 24.34
C ALA A 20 12.73 10.40 24.78
N VAL A 21 12.02 9.45 24.17
CA VAL A 21 10.66 9.08 24.59
C VAL A 21 10.66 8.48 26.00
N ALA A 22 11.61 7.61 26.33
CA ALA A 22 11.73 7.02 27.66
C ALA A 22 12.08 8.04 28.75
N GLN A 23 12.75 9.14 28.37
CA GLN A 23 13.06 10.27 29.25
C GLN A 23 11.96 11.35 29.24
N GLU A 24 10.84 11.10 28.56
CA GLU A 24 9.74 12.06 28.36
C GLU A 24 10.16 13.38 27.70
N ASP A 25 11.32 13.41 27.03
CA ASP A 25 11.75 14.53 26.19
C ASP A 25 11.08 14.44 24.81
N TYR A 26 9.79 14.77 24.79
CA TYR A 26 8.98 14.73 23.58
C TYR A 26 9.40 15.78 22.54
N LYS A 27 10.09 16.86 22.95
CA LYS A 27 10.64 17.85 22.01
C LYS A 27 11.76 17.24 21.21
N LEU A 28 12.74 16.63 21.88
CA LEU A 28 13.84 15.93 21.23
C LEU A 28 13.34 14.75 20.39
N ALA A 29 12.39 13.97 20.89
CA ALA A 29 11.79 12.87 20.12
C ALA A 29 11.12 13.38 18.83
N GLY A 30 10.46 14.55 18.87
CA GLY A 30 9.87 15.20 17.70
C GLY A 30 10.90 15.70 16.69
N GLU A 31 12.02 16.24 17.15
CA GLU A 31 13.15 16.62 16.28
C GLU A 31 13.79 15.41 15.62
N LEU A 32 14.02 14.34 16.38
CA LEU A 32 14.57 13.09 15.85
C LEU A 32 13.64 12.42 14.85
N LYS A 33 12.31 12.48 15.07
CA LYS A 33 11.32 12.01 14.09
C LYS A 33 11.39 12.81 12.78
N ARG A 34 11.56 14.13 12.86
CA ARG A 34 11.71 14.98 11.66
C ARG A 34 12.99 14.66 10.90
N LYS A 35 14.11 14.42 11.60
CA LYS A 35 15.38 13.99 10.99
C LYS A 35 15.25 12.63 10.31
N GLN A 36 14.54 11.68 10.93
CA GLN A 36 14.22 10.39 10.31
C GLN A 36 13.40 10.57 9.03
N ALA A 37 12.35 11.37 9.06
CA ALA A 37 11.51 11.60 7.86
C ALA A 37 12.32 12.23 6.71
N ALA A 38 13.20 13.19 7.00
CA ALA A 38 14.06 13.80 5.99
C ALA A 38 15.03 12.78 5.35
N LEU A 39 15.65 11.92 6.15
CA LEU A 39 16.54 10.86 5.64
C LEU A 39 15.80 9.80 4.81
N GLU A 40 14.53 9.53 5.13
CA GLU A 40 13.65 8.66 4.35
C GLU A 40 13.30 9.29 2.98
N GLU A 41 12.98 10.59 2.96
CA GLU A 41 12.61 11.32 1.74
C GLU A 41 13.81 11.52 0.79
N ASP A 42 15.01 11.68 1.35
CA ASP A 42 16.26 11.84 0.58
C ASP A 42 16.83 10.50 0.05
N PHE A 43 16.13 9.37 0.27
CA PHE A 43 16.59 8.07 -0.20
C PHE A 43 16.02 7.73 -1.58
N ASP A 44 16.87 7.88 -2.60
CA ASP A 44 16.61 7.42 -3.97
C ASP A 44 17.34 6.09 -4.22
N GLN A 45 16.57 4.99 -4.23
CA GLN A 45 17.09 3.64 -4.43
C GLN A 45 17.73 3.45 -5.82
N ASP A 46 17.18 4.09 -6.86
CA ASP A 46 17.68 3.95 -8.23
C ASP A 46 19.04 4.63 -8.38
N GLN A 47 19.19 5.81 -7.78
CA GLN A 47 20.48 6.51 -7.71
C GLN A 47 21.52 5.68 -6.96
N GLU A 48 21.15 5.00 -5.89
CA GLU A 48 22.07 4.16 -5.12
C GLU A 48 22.51 2.92 -5.92
N LEU A 49 21.59 2.27 -6.64
CA LEU A 49 21.94 1.16 -7.54
C LEU A 49 22.88 1.60 -8.66
N LEU A 50 22.68 2.81 -9.21
CA LEU A 50 23.60 3.38 -10.21
C LEU A 50 24.98 3.64 -9.61
N ALA A 51 25.06 4.23 -8.41
CA ALA A 51 26.31 4.48 -7.71
C ALA A 51 27.07 3.18 -7.41
N LEU A 52 26.39 2.12 -6.98
CA LEU A 52 27.00 0.80 -6.75
C LEU A 52 27.53 0.17 -8.04
N ARG A 53 26.79 0.29 -9.17
CA ARG A 53 27.23 -0.19 -10.48
C ARG A 53 28.47 0.56 -10.98
N GLU A 54 28.48 1.87 -10.80
CA GLU A 54 29.64 2.69 -11.15
C GLU A 54 30.85 2.37 -10.27
N SER A 55 30.66 2.26 -8.95
CA SER A 55 31.73 1.86 -8.02
C SER A 55 32.28 0.47 -8.36
N LYS A 56 31.41 -0.49 -8.71
CA LYS A 56 31.83 -1.81 -9.19
C LYS A 56 32.66 -1.72 -10.47
N ARG A 57 32.24 -0.90 -11.43
CA ARG A 57 32.98 -0.68 -12.68
C ARG A 57 34.38 -0.14 -12.40
N ARG A 58 34.49 0.92 -11.58
CA ARG A 58 35.78 1.51 -11.19
C ARG A 58 36.67 0.53 -10.43
N ALA A 59 36.09 -0.29 -9.54
CA ALA A 59 36.82 -1.32 -8.82
C ALA A 59 37.39 -2.40 -9.77
N VAL A 60 36.61 -2.82 -10.77
CA VAL A 60 37.09 -3.77 -11.80
C VAL A 60 38.19 -3.15 -12.66
N GLU A 61 38.05 -1.88 -13.06
CA GLU A 61 39.09 -1.14 -13.80
C GLU A 61 40.38 -0.97 -12.99
N ALA A 62 40.28 -0.87 -11.67
CA ALA A 62 41.40 -0.80 -10.74
C ALA A 62 41.91 -2.18 -10.28
N GLU A 63 41.36 -3.28 -10.80
CA GLU A 63 41.65 -4.65 -10.39
C GLU A 63 41.41 -4.95 -8.89
N ASP A 64 40.61 -4.11 -8.21
CA ASP A 64 40.15 -4.34 -6.84
C ASP A 64 38.90 -5.25 -6.86
N TYR A 65 39.15 -6.54 -7.02
CA TYR A 65 38.09 -7.54 -7.12
C TYR A 65 37.33 -7.75 -5.81
N ASP A 66 37.95 -7.49 -4.66
CA ASP A 66 37.30 -7.57 -3.35
C ASP A 66 36.23 -6.49 -3.21
N LEU A 67 36.55 -5.25 -3.58
CA LEU A 67 35.60 -4.15 -3.60
C LEU A 67 34.50 -4.39 -4.64
N ALA A 68 34.85 -4.87 -5.84
CA ALA A 68 33.86 -5.20 -6.87
C ALA A 68 32.87 -6.29 -6.39
N ALA A 69 33.36 -7.30 -5.65
CA ALA A 69 32.53 -8.34 -5.06
C ALA A 69 31.59 -7.77 -3.98
N LYS A 70 32.08 -6.89 -3.10
CA LYS A 70 31.24 -6.18 -2.11
C LYS A 70 30.14 -5.36 -2.78
N CYS A 71 30.48 -4.56 -3.80
CA CYS A 71 29.49 -3.78 -4.55
C CYS A 71 28.43 -4.69 -5.22
N LYS A 72 28.84 -5.84 -5.78
CA LYS A 72 27.91 -6.82 -6.37
C LYS A 72 27.00 -7.46 -5.32
N ALA A 73 27.50 -7.73 -4.12
CA ALA A 73 26.71 -8.27 -3.02
C ALA A 73 25.64 -7.27 -2.57
N GLU A 74 26.01 -6.00 -2.41
CA GLU A 74 25.07 -4.94 -2.06
C GLU A 74 24.02 -4.68 -3.15
N GLU A 75 24.43 -4.67 -4.43
CA GLU A 75 23.50 -4.54 -5.57
C GLU A 75 22.42 -5.63 -5.53
N LYS A 76 22.84 -6.89 -5.31
CA LYS A 76 21.90 -8.02 -5.19
C LYS A 76 21.00 -7.92 -3.97
N ARG A 77 21.53 -7.45 -2.83
CA ARG A 77 20.77 -7.29 -1.59
C ARG A 77 19.63 -6.28 -1.78
N LEU A 78 19.93 -5.11 -2.36
CA LEU A 78 18.93 -4.08 -2.63
C LEU A 78 17.84 -4.58 -3.58
N GLN A 79 18.22 -5.21 -4.69
CA GLN A 79 17.27 -5.80 -5.64
C GLN A 79 16.39 -6.89 -4.99
N GLY A 80 16.96 -7.71 -4.12
CA GLY A 80 16.23 -8.73 -3.38
C GLY A 80 15.18 -8.15 -2.43
N LEU A 81 15.52 -7.05 -1.74
CA LEU A 81 14.58 -6.34 -0.86
C LEU A 81 13.43 -5.72 -1.66
N GLU A 82 13.72 -5.11 -2.82
CA GLU A 82 12.70 -4.55 -3.70
C GLU A 82 11.71 -5.61 -4.17
N ALA A 83 12.21 -6.76 -4.65
CA ALA A 83 11.38 -7.87 -5.08
C ALA A 83 10.52 -8.42 -3.93
N ALA A 84 11.09 -8.53 -2.73
CA ALA A 84 10.35 -8.99 -1.55
C ALA A 84 9.24 -8.01 -1.16
N LEU A 85 9.51 -6.70 -1.18
CA LEU A 85 8.51 -5.66 -0.91
C LEU A 85 7.39 -5.68 -1.94
N TYR A 86 7.73 -5.81 -3.24
CA TYR A 86 6.74 -5.92 -4.30
C TYR A 86 5.82 -7.12 -4.10
N CYS A 87 6.38 -8.30 -3.82
CA CYS A 87 5.60 -9.51 -3.52
C CYS A 87 4.69 -9.32 -2.29
N SER A 88 5.23 -8.72 -1.22
CA SER A 88 4.46 -8.44 0.00
C SER A 88 3.32 -7.45 -0.25
N ALA A 89 3.57 -6.39 -1.02
CA ALA A 89 2.57 -5.39 -1.36
C ALA A 89 1.45 -5.98 -2.24
N ALA A 90 1.83 -6.82 -3.22
CA ALA A 90 0.87 -7.54 -4.06
C ALA A 90 -0.03 -8.49 -3.23
N ALA A 91 0.56 -9.21 -2.27
CA ALA A 91 -0.20 -10.08 -1.36
C ALA A 91 -1.18 -9.27 -0.48
N ALA A 92 -0.73 -8.17 0.12
CA ALA A 92 -1.57 -7.30 0.93
C ALA A 92 -2.71 -6.66 0.12
N ALA A 93 -2.44 -6.23 -1.12
CA ALA A 93 -3.46 -5.70 -2.01
C ALA A 93 -4.51 -6.75 -2.39
N ALA A 94 -4.09 -8.00 -2.64
CA ALA A 94 -5.00 -9.10 -2.92
C ALA A 94 -5.89 -9.43 -1.72
N GLU A 95 -5.32 -9.44 -0.52
CA GLU A 95 -6.07 -9.64 0.74
C GLU A 95 -7.11 -8.54 0.94
N LEU A 96 -6.73 -7.27 0.79
CA LEU A 96 -7.65 -6.14 0.91
C LEU A 96 -8.79 -6.21 -0.11
N ALA A 97 -8.47 -6.55 -1.36
CA ALA A 97 -9.47 -6.73 -2.42
C ALA A 97 -10.44 -7.89 -2.10
N ALA A 98 -9.95 -8.98 -1.52
CA ALA A 98 -10.79 -10.09 -1.06
C ALA A 98 -11.74 -9.66 0.08
N SER A 99 -11.22 -8.92 1.06
CA SER A 99 -12.03 -8.38 2.17
C SER A 99 -13.13 -7.42 1.68
N GLN A 100 -12.83 -6.54 0.71
CA GLN A 100 -13.81 -5.62 0.15
C GLN A 100 -14.92 -6.34 -0.62
N ARG A 101 -14.59 -7.40 -1.37
CA ARG A 101 -15.58 -8.23 -2.07
C ARG A 101 -16.54 -8.93 -1.10
N LEU A 102 -16.03 -9.44 0.02
CA LEU A 102 -16.86 -10.04 1.07
C LEU A 102 -17.75 -9.00 1.79
N GLY A 103 -17.24 -7.77 2.00
CA GLY A 103 -18.02 -6.65 2.54
C GLY A 103 -19.19 -6.25 1.64
N HIS A 104 -18.97 -6.15 0.32
CA HIS A 104 -20.02 -5.85 -0.65
C HIS A 104 -21.03 -6.99 -0.82
N ALA A 105 -20.60 -8.26 -0.79
CA ALA A 105 -21.51 -9.41 -0.84
C ALA A 105 -22.45 -9.45 0.38
N ARG A 106 -21.99 -9.01 1.57
CA ARG A 106 -22.81 -8.97 2.78
C ARG A 106 -23.80 -7.80 2.80
N ALA A 107 -23.48 -6.69 2.13
CA ALA A 107 -24.39 -5.55 1.98
C ALA A 107 -25.47 -5.78 0.90
N GLY A 108 -25.21 -6.63 -0.10
CA GLY A 108 -26.16 -6.93 -1.19
C GLY A 108 -27.33 -7.85 -0.80
N GLY A 109 -27.23 -8.63 0.29
CA GLY A 109 -28.28 -9.56 0.71
C GLY A 109 -29.48 -8.90 1.42
N GLY A 110 -29.36 -7.64 1.86
CA GLY A 110 -30.43 -6.94 2.59
C GLY A 110 -31.51 -6.32 1.70
N LEU A 111 -31.27 -6.17 0.40
CA LEU A 111 -32.22 -5.52 -0.52
C LEU A 111 -33.23 -6.49 -1.14
N GLN A 112 -33.00 -7.80 -1.10
CA GLN A 112 -33.93 -8.78 -1.68
C GLN A 112 -35.09 -9.14 -0.73
N ALA A 113 -34.93 -8.92 0.58
CA ALA A 113 -36.01 -9.07 1.57
C ALA A 113 -37.02 -7.90 1.54
N ALA A 114 -36.71 -6.80 0.85
CA ALA A 114 -37.62 -5.66 0.68
C ALA A 114 -38.55 -5.77 -0.54
N LEU A 115 -38.46 -6.87 -1.29
CA LEU A 115 -39.23 -7.15 -2.51
C LEU A 115 -40.25 -8.31 -2.33
N GLU A 116 -40.48 -8.76 -1.09
CA GLU A 116 -41.61 -9.63 -0.81
C GLU A 116 -42.86 -8.78 -0.52
N PRO A 117 -43.98 -9.01 -1.21
CA PRO A 117 -45.20 -8.27 -0.95
C PRO A 117 -45.67 -8.52 0.49
N PRO A 118 -46.11 -7.49 1.22
CA PRO A 118 -46.59 -7.64 2.59
C PRO A 118 -47.86 -8.50 2.58
N PRO A 119 -47.97 -9.49 3.47
CA PRO A 119 -49.14 -10.37 3.51
C PRO A 119 -50.38 -9.60 3.98
N GLY A 120 -51.40 -9.55 3.11
CA GLY A 120 -52.70 -8.95 3.39
C GLY A 120 -53.38 -8.43 2.12
N ALA A 121 -54.68 -8.66 1.98
CA ALA A 121 -55.46 -8.35 0.77
C ALA A 121 -55.38 -6.89 0.29
N ALA A 122 -55.10 -5.95 1.20
CA ALA A 122 -54.91 -4.53 0.85
C ALA A 122 -53.51 -4.22 0.28
N GLY A 123 -52.50 -5.06 0.55
CA GLY A 123 -51.15 -4.91 0.04
C GLY A 123 -51.00 -5.38 -1.41
N GLU A 124 -51.73 -6.41 -1.81
CA GLU A 124 -51.68 -6.98 -3.16
C GLU A 124 -52.25 -6.02 -4.22
N GLU A 125 -53.32 -5.27 -3.93
CA GLU A 125 -53.89 -4.28 -4.86
C GLU A 125 -52.95 -3.08 -5.08
N LEU A 126 -52.29 -2.61 -4.02
CA LEU A 126 -51.30 -1.53 -4.12
C LEU A 126 -50.04 -1.97 -4.87
N TRP A 127 -49.58 -3.21 -4.66
CA TRP A 127 -48.46 -3.76 -5.42
C TRP A 127 -48.81 -4.00 -6.88
N ALA A 128 -50.01 -4.49 -7.18
CA ALA A 128 -50.49 -4.63 -8.56
C ALA A 128 -50.58 -3.27 -9.28
N ALA A 129 -51.04 -2.22 -8.59
CA ALA A 129 -51.08 -0.86 -9.14
C ALA A 129 -49.68 -0.31 -9.43
N VAL A 130 -48.72 -0.47 -8.50
CA VAL A 130 -47.33 0.00 -8.68
C VAL A 130 -46.61 -0.75 -9.81
N VAL A 131 -46.82 -2.07 -9.93
CA VAL A 131 -46.25 -2.86 -11.03
C VAL A 131 -46.90 -2.52 -12.38
N ALA A 132 -48.20 -2.23 -12.40
CA ALA A 132 -48.88 -1.78 -13.61
C ALA A 132 -48.39 -0.40 -14.08
N GLU A 133 -48.13 0.53 -13.15
CA GLU A 133 -47.57 1.86 -13.45
C GLU A 133 -46.17 1.73 -14.08
N LEU A 134 -45.29 0.94 -13.45
CA LEU A 134 -43.92 0.69 -13.92
C LEU A 134 -43.87 -0.11 -15.24
N GLY A 135 -44.83 -0.98 -15.51
CA GLY A 135 -44.97 -1.68 -16.80
C GLY A 135 -45.48 -0.78 -17.93
N SER A 136 -46.22 0.29 -17.61
CA SER A 136 -46.79 1.21 -18.61
C SER A 136 -45.78 2.25 -19.12
N GLU A 137 -44.84 2.68 -18.28
CA GLU A 137 -43.80 3.64 -18.67
C GLU A 137 -42.75 3.03 -19.63
N GLY A 138 -42.56 1.70 -19.59
CA GLY A 138 -41.67 0.99 -20.52
C GLY A 138 -42.20 0.87 -21.95
N ALA A 139 -43.52 0.91 -22.17
CA ALA A 139 -44.12 0.75 -23.49
C ALA A 139 -44.17 2.07 -24.30
N ALA A 140 -44.22 3.23 -23.61
CA ALA A 140 -44.27 4.54 -24.27
C ALA A 140 -42.90 5.02 -24.79
N SER A 141 -41.78 4.45 -24.31
CA SER A 141 -40.43 4.83 -24.74
C SER A 141 -39.92 4.10 -25.99
N MET A 142 -40.67 3.13 -26.54
CA MET A 142 -40.28 2.35 -27.73
C MET A 142 -41.09 2.68 -29.00
N ALA A 143 -41.82 3.80 -29.00
CA ALA A 143 -42.60 4.28 -30.16
C ALA A 143 -42.24 5.71 -30.61
N ARG A 144 -40.97 6.12 -30.45
CA ARG A 144 -40.41 7.32 -31.11
C ARG A 144 -39.10 7.00 -31.79
#